data_AF-A0A3D4BM59-F1
#
_entry.id   AF-A0A3D4BM59-F1
#
_cell.length_a   1.000
_cell.length_b   1.000
_cell.length_c   1.000
_cell.angle_alpha   90.00
_cell.angle_beta   90.00
_cell.angle_gamma   90.00
#
_symmetry.space_group_name_H-M   'P 1'
#
loop_
_entity.id
_entity.type
_entity.pdbx_description
1 polymer ?
#
loop_
_entity_poly.entity_id
_entity_poly.type
_entity_poly.pdbx_seq_one_letter_code
_entity_poly.pdbx_strand_id
1 'polypeptide(L)'
;KHHESRFTRFYEDFWLPRKFGFDKRRAHFSSLILTNQMTRDEALERISKPELDEFTLQKEFDYVADKLGFTRKELEELFDGENKTYRDYKNKRNLIGLGTLLIRKYGLEKRLFR
;
A
#
# COMPACT_ATOMS: atom_id res chain seq x y z
N LYS A 1 0.43 12.38 6.36
CA LYS A 1 1.54 11.87 7.22
C LYS A 1 2.63 11.42 6.24
N HIS A 2 3.46 12.35 5.79
CA HIS A 2 4.30 12.15 4.60
C HIS A 2 5.65 11.60 5.02
N HIS A 3 6.04 10.46 4.44
CA HIS A 3 7.43 9.99 4.37
C HIS A 3 8.16 9.94 5.72
N GLU A 4 7.53 9.33 6.73
CA GLU A 4 8.13 9.15 8.07
C GLU A 4 9.47 8.41 8.00
N SER A 5 9.67 7.61 6.95
CA SER A 5 10.95 7.00 6.59
C SER A 5 11.11 6.93 5.07
N ARG A 6 12.35 6.72 4.61
CA ARG A 6 12.66 6.38 3.21
C ARG A 6 11.89 5.16 2.73
N PHE A 7 11.73 4.16 3.59
CA PHE A 7 10.94 2.96 3.26
C PHE A 7 9.47 3.27 3.03
N THR A 8 8.86 4.13 3.87
CA THR A 8 7.46 4.54 3.70
C THR A 8 7.27 5.26 2.37
N ARG A 9 8.17 6.19 2.03
CA ARG A 9 8.18 6.89 0.75
C ARG A 9 8.29 5.92 -0.43
N PHE A 10 9.27 5.03 -0.39
CA PHE A 10 9.42 3.97 -1.40
C PHE A 10 8.15 3.13 -1.56
N TYR A 11 7.57 2.70 -0.44
CA TYR A 11 6.37 1.86 -0.46
C TYR A 11 5.16 2.59 -1.06
N GLU A 12 4.93 3.85 -0.66
CA GLU A 12 3.77 4.64 -1.09
C GLU A 12 3.89 5.22 -2.49
N ASP A 13 5.09 5.69 -2.89
CA ASP A 13 5.30 6.41 -4.16
C ASP A 13 5.83 5.53 -5.29
N PHE A 14 6.50 4.42 -4.97
CA PHE A 14 7.03 3.49 -5.97
C PHE A 14 6.23 2.18 -5.99
N TRP A 15 6.23 1.46 -4.87
CA TRP A 15 5.83 0.05 -4.86
C TRP A 15 4.33 -0.14 -5.05
N LEU A 16 3.52 0.52 -4.22
CA LEU A 16 2.06 0.42 -4.28
C LEU A 16 1.43 0.86 -5.61
N PRO A 17 1.74 2.06 -6.15
CA PRO A 17 1.09 2.53 -7.37
C PRO A 17 1.49 1.70 -8.58
N ARG A 18 2.76 1.31 -8.70
CA ARG A 18 3.27 0.57 -9.86
C ARG A 18 2.94 -0.93 -9.81
N LYS A 19 3.10 -1.58 -8.65
CA LYS A 19 2.86 -3.02 -8.52
C LYS A 19 1.38 -3.36 -8.32
N PHE A 20 0.65 -2.58 -7.53
CA PHE A 20 -0.71 -2.93 -7.12
C PHE A 20 -1.79 -1.92 -7.56
N GLY A 21 -1.43 -0.81 -8.20
CA GLY A 21 -2.37 0.22 -8.62
C GLY A 21 -3.02 0.99 -7.45
N PHE A 22 -2.47 0.89 -6.25
CA PHE A 22 -2.97 1.60 -5.08
C PHE A 22 -2.25 2.94 -4.92
N ASP A 23 -3.01 4.03 -5.04
CA ASP A 23 -2.50 5.38 -4.79
C ASP A 23 -3.11 5.93 -3.49
N LYS A 24 -2.26 6.13 -2.48
CA LYS A 24 -2.64 6.62 -1.15
C LYS A 24 -3.20 8.04 -1.20
N ARG A 25 -2.82 8.84 -2.21
CA ARG A 25 -3.25 10.23 -2.37
C ARG A 25 -4.74 10.33 -2.65
N ARG A 26 -5.36 9.28 -3.22
CA ARG A 26 -6.81 9.25 -3.51
C ARG A 26 -7.66 9.53 -2.27
N ALA A 27 -7.32 8.96 -1.12
CA ALA A 27 -8.06 9.19 0.12
C ALA A 27 -7.92 10.64 0.60
N HIS A 28 -6.71 11.19 0.52
CA HIS A 28 -6.44 12.58 0.88
C HIS A 28 -7.15 13.56 -0.06
N PHE A 29 -7.02 13.37 -1.37
CA PHE A 29 -7.67 14.23 -2.38
C PHE A 29 -9.18 14.15 -2.30
N SER A 30 -9.76 12.99 -1.97
CA SER A 30 -11.21 12.88 -1.73
C SER A 30 -11.65 13.80 -0.59
N SER A 31 -10.85 13.93 0.47
CA SER A 31 -11.14 14.85 1.57
C SER A 31 -11.06 16.31 1.13
N LEU A 32 -10.05 16.67 0.32
CA LEU A 32 -9.87 18.02 -0.23
C LEU A 32 -10.99 18.42 -1.19
N ILE A 33 -11.50 17.48 -1.98
CA ILE A 33 -12.65 17.68 -2.86
C ILE A 33 -13.90 17.97 -2.02
N LEU A 34 -14.13 17.20 -0.95
CA LEU A 34 -15.29 17.39 -0.06
C LEU A 34 -15.26 18.74 0.68
N THR A 35 -14.07 19.29 0.92
CA THR A 35 -13.89 20.61 1.56
C THR A 35 -13.75 21.76 0.55
N ASN A 36 -13.92 21.51 -0.76
CA ASN A 36 -13.73 22.48 -1.84
C ASN A 36 -12.32 23.11 -1.90
N GLN A 37 -11.30 22.43 -1.37
CA GLN A 37 -9.90 22.87 -1.42
C GLN A 37 -9.17 22.42 -2.70
N MET A 38 -9.78 21.51 -3.46
CA MET A 38 -9.23 20.95 -4.70
C MET A 38 -10.39 20.50 -5.59
N THR A 39 -10.29 20.70 -6.91
CA THR A 39 -11.27 20.15 -7.85
C THR A 39 -10.98 18.70 -8.19
N ARG A 40 -11.99 17.98 -8.71
CA ARG A 40 -11.80 16.59 -9.17
C ARG A 40 -10.75 16.52 -10.30
N ASP A 41 -10.76 17.48 -11.21
CA ASP A 41 -9.88 17.47 -12.37
C ASP A 41 -8.43 17.71 -11.96
N GLU A 42 -8.19 18.63 -11.03
CA GLU A 42 -6.87 18.83 -10.40
C GLU A 42 -6.37 17.56 -9.70
N ALA A 43 -7.25 16.87 -8.95
CA ALA A 43 -6.90 15.63 -8.27
C ALA A 43 -6.49 14.53 -9.27
N LEU A 44 -7.22 14.41 -10.38
CA LEU A 44 -6.91 13.44 -11.43
C LEU A 44 -5.60 13.77 -12.15
N GLU A 45 -5.35 15.05 -12.46
CA GLU A 45 -4.10 15.47 -13.07
C GLU A 45 -2.91 15.15 -12.14
N ARG A 46 -3.02 15.44 -10.85
CA ARG A 46 -1.97 15.14 -9.87
C ARG A 46 -1.74 13.63 -9.69
N ILE A 47 -2.81 12.82 -9.71
CA ILE A 47 -2.69 11.36 -9.63
C ILE A 47 -1.97 10.79 -10.86
N SER A 48 -2.21 11.37 -12.04
CA SER A 48 -1.58 10.91 -13.28
C SER A 48 -0.06 11.06 -13.32
N LYS A 49 0.51 11.86 -12.39
CA LYS A 49 1.94 12.12 -12.29
C LYS A 49 2.51 11.54 -10.98
N PRO A 50 3.71 10.93 -11.01
CA PRO A 50 4.43 10.56 -9.79
C PRO A 50 4.72 11.80 -8.92
N GLU A 51 4.78 11.64 -7.59
CA GLU A 51 5.19 12.75 -6.70
C GLU A 51 6.69 13.03 -6.77
N LEU A 52 7.48 12.03 -7.15
CA LEU A 52 8.94 12.08 -7.20
C LEU A 52 9.42 11.78 -8.62
N ASP A 53 10.54 12.39 -9.00
CA ASP A 53 11.19 12.09 -10.27
C ASP A 53 11.75 10.66 -10.30
N GLU A 54 11.91 10.12 -11.50
CA GLU A 54 12.35 8.73 -11.68
C GLU A 54 13.73 8.47 -11.06
N PHE A 55 14.66 9.44 -11.13
CA PHE A 55 16.00 9.25 -10.60
C PHE A 55 16.00 9.14 -9.07
N THR A 56 15.21 9.96 -8.38
CA THR A 56 15.01 9.83 -6.93
C THR A 56 14.39 8.49 -6.59
N LEU A 57 13.37 8.06 -7.32
CA LEU A 57 12.70 6.77 -7.11
C LEU A 57 13.64 5.58 -7.28
N GLN A 58 14.51 5.60 -8.30
CA GLN A 58 15.50 4.55 -8.51
C GLN A 58 16.54 4.48 -7.38
N LYS A 59 16.94 5.63 -6.82
CA LYS A 59 17.81 5.66 -5.63
C LYS A 59 17.14 5.11 -4.38
N GLU A 60 15.84 5.36 -4.21
CA GLU A 60 15.09 4.75 -3.11
C GLU A 60 14.98 3.23 -3.30
N PHE A 61 14.81 2.76 -4.53
CA PHE A 61 14.81 1.33 -4.85
C PHE A 61 16.13 0.65 -4.45
N ASP A 62 17.27 1.21 -4.87
CA ASP A 62 18.60 0.69 -4.52
C ASP A 62 18.83 0.68 -3.01
N TYR A 63 18.45 1.74 -2.33
CA TYR A 63 18.59 1.84 -0.88
C TYR A 63 17.74 0.79 -0.15
N VAL A 64 16.50 0.55 -0.61
CA VAL A 64 15.62 -0.45 0.01
C VAL A 64 16.13 -1.85 -0.27
N ALA A 65 16.63 -2.14 -1.49
CA ALA A 65 17.25 -3.42 -1.81
C ALA A 65 18.41 -3.73 -0.84
N ASP A 66 19.35 -2.80 -0.70
CA ASP A 66 20.49 -2.91 0.24
C ASP A 66 20.03 -3.14 1.69
N LYS A 67 19.07 -2.34 2.17
CA LYS A 67 18.59 -2.43 3.56
C LYS A 67 17.83 -3.71 3.87
N LEU A 68 17.20 -4.31 2.87
CA LEU A 68 16.52 -5.60 2.98
C LEU A 68 17.44 -6.80 2.71
N GLY A 69 18.71 -6.56 2.33
CA GLY A 69 19.68 -7.62 2.03
C GLY A 69 19.47 -8.27 0.66
N PHE A 70 18.83 -7.57 -0.28
CA PHE A 70 18.68 -7.99 -1.67
C PHE A 70 19.69 -7.29 -2.57
N THR A 71 20.10 -7.96 -3.63
CA THR A 71 20.60 -7.27 -4.81
C THR A 71 19.45 -6.52 -5.49
N ARG A 72 19.79 -5.44 -6.21
CA ARG A 72 18.81 -4.69 -7.00
C ARG A 72 17.99 -5.61 -7.91
N LYS A 73 18.66 -6.54 -8.58
CA LYS A 73 18.04 -7.49 -9.51
C LYS A 73 17.03 -8.42 -8.84
N GLU A 74 17.35 -8.97 -7.66
CA GLU A 74 16.42 -9.83 -6.91
C GLU A 74 15.16 -9.08 -6.50
N LEU A 75 15.31 -7.81 -6.08
CA LEU A 75 14.16 -6.98 -5.74
C LEU A 75 13.33 -6.64 -6.99
N GLU A 76 13.96 -6.41 -8.14
CA GLU A 76 13.29 -6.19 -9.43
C GLU A 76 12.51 -7.44 -9.86
N GLU A 77 13.12 -8.63 -9.78
CA GLU A 77 12.45 -9.91 -10.07
C GLU A 77 11.23 -10.13 -9.15
N LEU A 78 11.33 -9.76 -7.87
CA LEU A 78 10.19 -9.80 -6.94
C LEU A 78 9.11 -8.76 -7.31
N PHE A 79 9.53 -7.57 -7.75
CA PHE A 79 8.65 -6.49 -8.13
C PHE A 79 7.87 -6.79 -9.43
N ASP A 80 8.52 -7.40 -10.42
CA ASP A 80 7.92 -7.78 -11.70
C ASP A 80 7.16 -9.12 -11.63
N GLY A 81 7.44 -9.94 -10.62
CA GLY A 81 6.72 -11.18 -10.37
C GLY A 81 5.25 -10.98 -10.03
N GLU A 82 4.47 -12.06 -10.13
CA GLU A 82 3.04 -12.06 -9.86
C GLU A 82 2.69 -11.49 -8.48
N ASN A 83 1.64 -10.67 -8.43
CA ASN A 83 1.10 -10.15 -7.19
C ASN A 83 0.52 -11.28 -6.34
N LYS A 84 1.16 -11.53 -5.21
CA LYS A 84 0.64 -12.43 -4.18
C LYS A 84 -0.20 -11.66 -3.17
N THR A 85 -1.18 -12.34 -2.63
CA THR A 85 -2.03 -11.89 -1.53
C THR A 85 -1.68 -12.66 -0.26
N TYR A 86 -2.20 -12.24 0.89
CA TYR A 86 -2.03 -12.99 2.14
C TYR A 86 -2.52 -14.44 2.04
N ARG A 87 -3.40 -14.78 1.08
CA ARG A 87 -3.95 -16.13 0.89
C ARG A 87 -2.94 -17.10 0.32
N ASP A 88 -1.95 -16.59 -0.40
CA ASP A 88 -0.91 -17.39 -1.04
C ASP A 88 0.13 -17.91 -0.03
N TYR A 89 0.09 -17.42 1.20
CA TYR A 89 0.98 -17.82 2.28
C TYR A 89 0.22 -18.55 3.40
N LYS A 90 0.91 -19.48 4.07
CA LYS A 90 0.36 -20.22 5.21
C LYS A 90 -0.10 -19.26 6.30
N ASN A 91 -1.40 -19.19 6.53
CA ASN A 91 -2.00 -18.32 7.54
C ASN A 91 -3.15 -19.05 8.27
N LYS A 92 -3.55 -18.52 9.44
CA LYS A 92 -4.64 -19.06 10.27
C LYS A 92 -5.97 -18.33 10.06
N ARG A 93 -6.15 -17.60 8.95
CA ARG A 93 -7.32 -16.72 8.75
C ARG A 93 -8.65 -17.47 8.84
N ASN A 94 -8.71 -18.69 8.30
CA ASN A 94 -9.93 -19.51 8.37
C ASN A 94 -10.27 -19.90 9.82
N LEU A 95 -9.26 -20.30 10.60
CA LEU A 95 -9.43 -20.64 12.02
C LEU A 95 -9.85 -19.42 12.84
N ILE A 96 -9.20 -18.28 12.63
CA ILE A 96 -9.57 -17.02 13.28
C ILE A 96 -11.01 -16.66 12.93
N GLY A 97 -11.38 -16.72 11.64
CA GLY A 97 -12.73 -16.43 11.18
C GLY A 97 -13.81 -17.33 11.80
N LEU A 98 -13.53 -18.63 11.95
CA LEU A 98 -14.43 -19.55 12.66
C LEU A 98 -14.57 -19.17 14.14
N GLY A 99 -13.47 -18.85 14.81
CA GLY A 99 -13.48 -18.36 16.20
C GLY A 99 -14.32 -17.09 16.36
N THR A 100 -14.12 -16.10 15.49
CA THR A 100 -14.88 -14.85 15.52
C THR A 100 -16.38 -15.09 15.32
N LEU A 101 -16.76 -16.03 14.44
CA LEU A 101 -18.16 -16.39 14.23
C LEU A 101 -18.80 -17.03 15.47
N LEU A 102 -18.07 -17.92 16.16
CA LEU A 102 -18.53 -18.55 17.40
C LEU A 102 -18.69 -17.52 18.52
N ILE A 103 -17.69 -16.67 18.75
CA ILE A 103 -17.74 -15.64 19.80
C ILE A 103 -18.89 -14.66 19.56
N ARG A 104 -19.14 -14.26 18.30
CA ARG A 104 -20.30 -13.43 17.93
C ARG A 104 -21.62 -14.14 18.18
N LYS A 105 -21.72 -15.44 17.85
CA LYS A 105 -22.92 -16.26 18.11
C LYS A 105 -23.24 -16.36 19.61
N TYR A 106 -22.23 -16.49 20.46
CA TYR A 106 -22.40 -16.57 21.91
C TYR A 106 -22.49 -15.20 22.61
N GLY A 107 -22.51 -14.09 21.85
CA GLY A 107 -22.73 -12.75 22.40
C GLY A 107 -21.57 -12.18 23.23
N LEU A 108 -20.43 -12.87 23.27
CA LEU A 108 -19.23 -12.46 24.01
C LEU A 108 -18.47 -11.31 23.30
N GLU A 109 -18.77 -11.05 22.02
CA GLU A 109 -18.16 -9.97 21.26
C GLU A 109 -19.17 -9.30 20.31
N LYS A 110 -19.33 -7.97 20.46
CA LYS A 110 -20.24 -7.13 19.64
C LYS A 110 -19.53 -6.35 18.53
N ARG A 111 -18.21 -6.50 18.37
CA ARG A 111 -17.42 -5.76 17.38
C ARG A 111 -17.61 -6.34 15.98
N LEU A 112 -17.79 -5.45 14.99
CA LEU A 112 -17.82 -5.81 13.58
C LEU A 112 -16.39 -5.84 13.04
N PHE A 113 -15.77 -7.02 12.98
CA PHE A 113 -14.60 -7.21 12.13
C PHE A 113 -15.10 -7.39 10.68
N ARG A 114 -14.83 -6.41 9.81
CA ARG A 114 -15.03 -6.50 8.37
C ARG A 114 -13.70 -6.81 7.68
#